data_AF-A0ABD1F794-F1
#
_entry.id   AF-A0ABD1F794-F1
#
_cell.length_a   1.000
_cell.length_b   1.000
_cell.length_c   1.000
_cell.angle_alpha   90.00
_cell.angle_beta   90.00
_cell.angle_gamma   90.00
#
_symmetry.space_group_name_H-M   'P 1'
#
loop_
_entity.id
_entity.type
_entity.pdbx_description
1 polymer ?
#
loop_
_entity_poly.entity_id
_entity_poly.type
_entity_poly.pdbx_seq_one_letter_code
_entity_poly.pdbx_strand_id
1 'polypeptide(L)'
;MSDNDSDTELDPRIQIELEKLNSTTDKINKLEIEYDEANATFRMLLNESTRRLKLLTKKLGSCIEKARPYYDLLEIARKQQKECQEAALQYQKASGIHAAAKETVALAEQRFLTNQHEWQFDNAWQEMLNHATMKVMEADVQKAERGRDHQLKALVYKETEENLKQLEEKLQKFIVKSRPYFDEKVLCQDQLNTQKSRIETIKLDIIKTKNFYSQTLKNLEKISNEIHLKRQGKQCENELLTRPREPGVGAELNHSYEETSLQKSRNSSLPDITAELDRCEICSVATTSSAVSEKDFTENIQEDLEEVKAILSSMTVRPENAEGQNEDIYISELHVGKIHSPLKLVKTEVFKGSRASLN
;
A
#
# COMPACT_ATOMS: atom_id res chain seq x y z
N MET A 1 -22.37 12.00 60.92
CA MET A 1 -20.99 12.27 60.45
C MET A 1 -20.59 11.05 59.64
N SER A 2 -20.16 11.27 58.39
CA SER A 2 -19.77 10.27 57.35
C SER A 2 -20.95 9.37 56.88
N ASP A 3 -21.26 9.13 55.61
CA ASP A 3 -20.54 9.19 54.34
C ASP A 3 -21.57 9.44 53.21
N ASN A 4 -21.56 10.59 52.56
CA ASN A 4 -22.40 10.82 51.37
C ASN A 4 -21.70 11.68 50.30
N ASP A 5 -20.38 11.84 50.41
CA ASP A 5 -19.57 12.72 49.56
C ASP A 5 -18.68 11.95 48.57
N SER A 6 -18.81 10.61 48.50
CA SER A 6 -17.96 9.75 47.65
C SER A 6 -18.60 9.33 46.33
N ASP A 7 -19.85 9.70 46.06
CA ASP A 7 -20.56 9.33 44.83
C ASP A 7 -20.58 10.42 43.75
N THR A 8 -19.95 11.59 44.01
CA THR A 8 -19.94 12.75 43.10
C THR A 8 -18.57 13.02 42.46
N GLU A 9 -17.54 12.23 42.76
CA GLU A 9 -16.23 12.38 42.11
C GLU A 9 -16.26 11.65 40.76
N LEU A 10 -16.30 12.43 39.67
CA LEU A 10 -16.28 11.92 38.31
C LEU A 10 -15.00 11.13 38.06
N ASP A 11 -15.13 9.94 37.47
CA ASP A 11 -13.97 9.09 37.15
C ASP A 11 -12.96 9.91 36.32
N PRO A 12 -11.71 10.09 36.81
CA PRO A 12 -10.71 10.92 36.14
C PRO A 12 -10.40 10.44 34.70
N ARG A 13 -10.72 9.18 34.38
CA ARG A 13 -10.61 8.64 33.01
C ARG A 13 -11.61 9.26 32.04
N ILE A 14 -12.80 9.62 32.50
CA ILE A 14 -13.82 10.30 31.68
C ILE A 14 -13.29 11.68 31.27
N GLN A 15 -12.69 12.41 32.22
CA GLN A 15 -12.12 13.73 31.97
C GLN A 15 -11.05 13.67 30.87
N ILE A 16 -10.13 12.71 30.96
CA ILE A 16 -9.06 12.51 29.99
C ILE A 16 -9.62 12.20 28.59
N GLU A 17 -10.62 11.31 28.49
CA GLU A 17 -11.20 10.96 27.19
C GLU A 17 -12.04 12.11 26.60
N LEU A 18 -12.70 12.93 27.42
CA LEU A 18 -13.39 14.14 26.97
C LEU A 18 -12.42 15.21 26.46
N GLU A 19 -11.28 15.40 27.12
CA GLU A 19 -10.22 16.30 26.65
C GLU A 19 -9.65 15.83 25.32
N LYS A 20 -9.40 14.52 25.16
CA LYS A 20 -9.01 13.92 23.88
C LYS A 20 -10.06 14.18 22.80
N LEU A 21 -11.34 14.03 23.12
CA LEU A 21 -12.44 14.25 22.19
C LEU A 21 -12.49 15.71 21.73
N ASN A 22 -12.41 16.67 22.66
CA ASN A 22 -12.37 18.10 22.35
C ASN A 22 -11.16 18.45 21.47
N SER A 23 -9.96 17.98 21.83
CA SER A 23 -8.75 18.20 21.04
C SER A 23 -8.85 17.58 19.64
N THR A 24 -9.48 16.41 19.53
CA THR A 24 -9.66 15.72 18.24
C THR A 24 -10.67 16.46 17.36
N THR A 25 -11.75 17.00 17.94
CA THR A 25 -12.72 17.85 17.22
C THR A 25 -12.07 19.10 16.66
N ASP A 26 -11.27 19.81 17.47
CA ASP A 26 -10.53 20.99 17.02
C ASP A 26 -9.56 20.63 15.89
N LYS A 27 -8.90 19.48 16.01
CA LYS A 27 -8.00 18.97 14.97
C LYS A 27 -8.74 18.63 13.67
N ILE A 28 -9.92 18.03 13.73
CA ILE A 28 -10.78 17.76 12.56
C ILE A 28 -11.15 19.08 11.88
N ASN A 29 -11.67 20.05 12.63
CA ASN A 29 -12.07 21.35 12.08
C ASN A 29 -10.89 22.05 11.39
N LYS A 30 -9.71 22.03 12.02
CA LYS A 30 -8.49 22.61 11.43
C LYS A 30 -8.09 21.90 10.13
N LEU A 31 -8.10 20.57 10.12
CA LEU A 31 -7.75 19.81 8.92
C LEU A 31 -8.76 19.99 7.79
N GLU A 32 -10.06 20.15 8.11
CA GLU A 32 -11.10 20.43 7.11
C GLU A 32 -10.93 21.81 6.47
N ILE A 33 -10.61 22.84 7.27
CA ILE A 33 -10.26 24.17 6.74
C ILE A 33 -9.03 24.09 5.84
N GLU A 34 -7.97 23.42 6.30
CA GLU A 34 -6.73 23.28 5.52
C GLU A 34 -6.97 22.50 4.21
N TYR A 35 -7.85 21.50 4.23
CA TYR A 35 -8.26 20.76 3.05
C TYR A 35 -8.95 21.65 2.03
N ASP A 36 -9.88 22.51 2.46
CA ASP A 36 -10.59 23.43 1.58
C ASP A 36 -9.65 24.50 0.99
N GLU A 37 -8.74 25.04 1.81
CA GLU A 37 -7.68 25.97 1.39
C GLU A 37 -6.73 25.35 0.35
N ALA A 38 -6.29 24.10 0.60
CA ALA A 38 -5.43 23.36 -0.34
C ALA A 38 -6.16 23.11 -1.68
N ASN A 39 -7.45 22.75 -1.64
CA ASN A 39 -8.25 22.58 -2.86
C ASN A 39 -8.48 23.91 -3.59
N ALA A 40 -8.70 25.02 -2.87
CA ALA A 40 -8.79 26.35 -3.48
C ALA A 40 -7.48 26.73 -4.18
N THR A 41 -6.35 26.49 -3.52
CA THR A 41 -5.01 26.72 -4.07
C THR A 41 -4.76 25.86 -5.32
N PHE A 42 -5.13 24.57 -5.30
CA PHE A 42 -5.02 23.68 -6.45
C PHE A 42 -5.82 24.19 -7.65
N ARG A 43 -7.08 24.62 -7.43
CA ARG A 43 -7.92 25.22 -8.49
C ARG A 43 -7.31 26.50 -9.05
N MET A 44 -6.77 27.36 -8.19
CA MET A 44 -6.11 28.60 -8.61
C MET A 44 -4.88 28.31 -9.47
N LEU A 45 -3.99 27.40 -9.02
CA LEU A 45 -2.83 26.97 -9.78
C LEU A 45 -3.20 26.34 -11.11
N LEU A 46 -4.28 25.55 -11.17
CA LEU A 46 -4.74 24.93 -12.41
C LEU A 46 -5.15 25.99 -13.44
N ASN A 47 -5.93 26.98 -13.01
CA ASN A 47 -6.36 28.08 -13.87
C ASN A 47 -5.17 28.93 -14.34
N GLU A 48 -4.24 29.23 -13.43
CA GLU A 48 -3.03 29.97 -13.74
C GLU A 48 -2.15 29.22 -14.75
N SER A 49 -1.86 27.95 -14.48
CA SER A 49 -1.08 27.06 -15.35
C SER A 49 -1.69 27.00 -16.75
N THR A 50 -3.01 26.78 -16.83
CA THR A 50 -3.75 26.76 -18.09
C THR A 50 -3.60 28.08 -18.85
N ARG A 51 -3.70 29.22 -18.17
CA ARG A 51 -3.52 30.54 -18.78
C ARG A 51 -2.09 30.72 -19.32
N ARG A 52 -1.07 30.36 -18.54
CA ARG A 52 0.34 30.48 -18.94
C ARG A 52 0.65 29.63 -20.16
N LEU A 53 0.20 28.37 -20.16
CA LEU A 53 0.36 27.46 -21.31
C LEU A 53 -0.38 27.97 -22.55
N LYS A 54 -1.64 28.42 -22.41
CA LYS A 54 -2.40 29.03 -23.52
C LYS A 54 -1.65 30.22 -24.16
N LEU A 55 -0.96 31.05 -23.37
CA LEU A 55 -0.17 32.17 -23.89
C LEU A 55 1.06 31.68 -24.68
N LEU A 56 1.74 30.63 -24.20
CA LEU A 56 2.88 30.04 -24.90
C LEU A 56 2.45 29.33 -26.20
N THR A 57 1.31 28.63 -26.20
CA THR A 57 0.77 28.01 -27.42
C THR A 57 0.49 29.04 -28.50
N LYS A 58 -0.13 30.18 -28.13
CA LYS A 58 -0.37 31.29 -29.08
C LYS A 58 0.92 31.88 -29.65
N LYS A 59 1.99 31.94 -28.86
CA LYS A 59 3.29 32.49 -29.29
C LYS A 59 4.08 31.53 -30.18
N LEU A 60 4.04 30.23 -29.90
CA LEU A 60 4.92 29.23 -30.53
C LEU A 60 4.24 28.47 -31.67
N GLY A 61 2.91 28.40 -31.69
CA GLY A 61 2.10 27.81 -32.75
C GLY A 61 2.45 26.33 -33.02
N SER A 62 2.59 25.98 -34.29
CA SER A 62 2.78 24.59 -34.73
C SER A 62 4.14 23.98 -34.36
N CYS A 63 5.08 24.74 -33.80
CA CYS A 63 6.35 24.19 -33.33
C CYS A 63 6.16 23.22 -32.15
N ILE A 64 5.13 23.44 -31.32
CA ILE A 64 4.83 22.57 -30.17
C ILE A 64 4.40 21.18 -30.64
N GLU A 65 3.43 21.10 -31.55
CA GLU A 65 2.94 19.82 -32.07
C GLU A 65 4.02 19.03 -32.80
N LYS A 66 4.89 19.72 -33.55
CA LYS A 66 6.00 19.07 -34.24
C LYS A 66 7.07 18.53 -33.30
N ALA A 67 7.25 19.12 -32.12
CA ALA A 67 8.22 18.66 -31.12
C ALA A 67 7.64 17.62 -30.15
N ARG A 68 6.32 17.43 -30.11
CA ARG A 68 5.62 16.52 -29.18
C ARG A 68 6.17 15.09 -29.21
N PRO A 69 6.40 14.44 -30.37
CA PRO A 69 6.93 13.07 -30.40
C PRO A 69 8.29 12.92 -29.69
N TYR A 70 9.14 13.95 -29.75
CA TYR A 70 10.42 13.96 -29.05
C TYR A 70 10.23 14.02 -27.54
N TYR A 71 9.36 14.91 -27.04
CA TYR A 71 9.14 15.06 -25.60
C TYR A 71 8.40 13.86 -24.98
N ASP A 72 7.48 13.25 -25.72
CA ASP A 72 6.80 12.02 -25.29
C ASP A 72 7.80 10.86 -25.18
N LEU A 73 8.66 10.69 -26.20
CA LEU A 73 9.73 9.68 -26.15
C LEU A 73 10.77 9.99 -25.06
N LEU A 74 11.06 11.25 -24.78
CA LEU A 74 11.97 11.67 -23.70
C LEU A 74 11.44 11.29 -22.32
N GLU A 75 10.14 11.39 -22.09
CA GLU A 75 9.52 10.93 -20.84
C GLU A 75 9.64 9.41 -20.70
N ILE A 76 9.40 8.67 -21.78
CA ILE A 76 9.59 7.21 -21.83
C ILE A 76 11.05 6.84 -21.58
N ALA A 77 12.00 7.49 -22.25
CA ALA A 77 13.44 7.24 -22.09
C ALA A 77 13.87 7.43 -20.63
N ARG A 78 13.42 8.49 -19.96
CA ARG A 78 13.69 8.72 -18.53
C ARG A 78 13.11 7.62 -17.64
N LYS A 79 11.89 7.15 -17.94
CA LYS A 79 11.28 6.02 -17.22
C LYS A 79 12.08 4.75 -17.42
N GLN A 80 12.43 4.41 -18.66
CA GLN A 80 13.23 3.22 -18.99
C GLN A 80 14.63 3.28 -18.37
N GLN A 81 15.27 4.45 -18.37
CA GLN A 81 16.55 4.66 -17.71
C GLN A 81 16.46 4.33 -16.20
N LYS A 82 15.43 4.86 -15.52
CA LYS A 82 15.21 4.59 -14.09
C LYS A 82 14.94 3.11 -13.83
N GLU A 83 14.11 2.47 -14.63
CA GLU A 83 13.78 1.04 -14.49
C GLU A 83 14.99 0.14 -14.76
N CYS A 84 15.84 0.50 -15.73
CA CYS A 84 17.10 -0.17 -16.01
C CYS A 84 18.10 -0.01 -14.85
N GLN A 85 18.26 1.20 -14.31
CA GLN A 85 19.11 1.44 -13.14
C GLN A 85 18.64 0.66 -11.90
N GLU A 86 17.33 0.61 -11.66
CA GLU A 86 16.77 -0.16 -10.56
C GLU A 86 17.02 -1.67 -10.75
N ALA A 87 16.83 -2.19 -11.97
CA ALA A 87 17.13 -3.59 -12.28
C ALA A 87 18.63 -3.91 -12.14
N ALA A 88 19.51 -2.99 -12.55
CA ALA A 88 20.95 -3.13 -12.36
C ALA A 88 21.32 -3.24 -10.87
N LEU A 89 20.71 -2.40 -10.02
CA LEU A 89 20.91 -2.45 -8.57
C LEU A 89 20.40 -3.77 -7.98
N GLN A 90 19.24 -4.26 -8.42
CA GLN A 90 18.69 -5.55 -7.99
C GLN A 90 19.60 -6.71 -8.40
N TYR A 91 20.13 -6.70 -9.63
CA TYR A 91 21.10 -7.69 -10.08
C TYR A 91 22.40 -7.65 -9.26
N GLN A 92 22.93 -6.45 -8.99
CA GLN A 92 24.12 -6.28 -8.16
C GLN A 92 23.88 -6.86 -6.75
N LYS A 93 22.72 -6.58 -6.15
CA LYS A 93 22.33 -7.12 -4.85
C LYS A 93 22.24 -8.64 -4.88
N ALA A 94 21.57 -9.23 -5.88
CA ALA A 94 21.46 -10.68 -6.03
C ALA A 94 22.83 -11.33 -6.24
N SER A 95 23.70 -10.72 -7.04
CA SER A 95 25.08 -11.18 -7.22
C SER A 95 25.89 -11.14 -5.93
N GLY A 96 25.72 -10.10 -5.11
CA GLY A 96 26.34 -10.00 -3.79
C GLY A 96 25.86 -11.08 -2.83
N ILE A 97 24.56 -11.37 -2.81
CA ILE A 97 23.98 -12.45 -1.99
C ILE A 97 24.53 -13.81 -2.41
N HIS A 98 24.57 -14.10 -3.71
CA HIS A 98 25.13 -15.34 -4.23
C HIS A 98 26.63 -15.48 -3.90
N ALA A 99 27.41 -14.41 -3.99
CA ALA A 99 28.82 -14.41 -3.58
C ALA A 99 28.99 -14.72 -2.08
N ALA A 100 28.21 -14.06 -1.22
CA ALA A 100 28.21 -14.31 0.23
C ALA A 100 27.76 -15.74 0.60
N ALA A 101 26.77 -16.28 -0.12
CA ALA A 101 26.33 -17.66 0.07
C ALA A 101 27.44 -18.65 -0.30
N LYS A 102 28.15 -18.42 -1.42
CA LYS A 102 29.32 -19.23 -1.81
C LYS A 102 30.45 -19.16 -0.81
N GLU A 103 30.75 -17.97 -0.29
CA GLU A 103 31.74 -17.79 0.76
C GLU A 103 31.34 -18.52 2.04
N THR A 104 30.05 -18.52 2.40
CA THR A 104 29.55 -19.25 3.57
C THR A 104 29.80 -20.76 3.46
N VAL A 105 29.54 -21.36 2.29
CA VAL A 105 29.83 -22.79 2.03
C VAL A 105 31.33 -23.04 2.09
N ALA A 106 32.14 -22.22 1.40
CA ALA A 106 33.59 -22.38 1.39
C ALA A 106 34.22 -22.27 2.80
N LEU A 107 33.75 -21.31 3.62
CA LEU A 107 34.20 -21.16 5.01
C LEU A 107 33.74 -22.33 5.89
N ALA A 108 32.54 -22.87 5.67
CA ALA A 108 32.05 -24.04 6.39
C ALA A 108 32.92 -25.28 6.08
N GLU A 109 33.22 -25.51 4.80
CA GLU A 109 34.12 -26.58 4.34
C GLU A 109 35.55 -26.41 4.90
N GLN A 110 36.11 -25.20 4.83
CA GLN A 110 37.44 -24.91 5.37
C GLN A 110 37.52 -25.17 6.87
N ARG A 111 36.51 -24.73 7.64
CA ARG A 111 36.46 -24.96 9.09
C ARG A 111 36.36 -26.44 9.42
N PHE A 112 35.58 -27.20 8.66
CA PHE A 112 35.48 -28.64 8.84
C PHE A 112 36.81 -29.35 8.57
N LEU A 113 37.49 -29.00 7.47
CA LEU A 113 38.82 -29.56 7.16
C LEU A 113 39.87 -29.20 8.22
N THR A 114 39.82 -27.99 8.78
CA THR A 114 40.77 -27.55 9.82
C THR A 114 40.53 -28.28 11.16
N ASN A 115 39.28 -28.60 11.49
CA ASN A 115 38.89 -29.26 12.73
C ASN A 115 38.62 -30.77 12.55
N GLN A 116 39.15 -31.39 11.50
CA GLN A 116 38.85 -32.78 11.12
C GLN A 116 39.16 -33.81 12.22
N HIS A 117 40.07 -33.48 13.14
CA HIS A 117 40.42 -34.32 14.30
C HIS A 117 39.41 -34.23 15.46
N GLU A 118 38.60 -33.18 15.53
CA GLU A 118 37.57 -33.00 16.57
C GLU A 118 36.15 -33.19 16.04
N TRP A 119 35.92 -32.85 14.77
CA TRP A 119 34.59 -32.88 14.16
C TRP A 119 34.45 -34.12 13.29
N GLN A 120 33.37 -34.87 13.51
CA GLN A 120 32.99 -35.98 12.66
C GLN A 120 32.03 -35.49 11.57
N PHE A 121 32.10 -36.09 10.38
CA PHE A 121 31.08 -35.88 9.35
C PHE A 121 29.81 -36.62 9.76
N ASP A 122 29.01 -36.01 10.62
CA ASP A 122 27.78 -36.58 11.16
C ASP A 122 26.54 -36.11 10.35
N ASN A 123 25.39 -36.66 10.68
CA ASN A 123 24.14 -36.34 9.98
C ASN A 123 23.77 -34.85 10.10
N ALA A 124 24.06 -34.22 11.24
CA ALA A 124 23.78 -32.80 11.47
C ALA A 124 24.66 -31.88 10.60
N TRP A 125 25.94 -32.21 10.44
CA TRP A 125 26.85 -31.46 9.58
C TRP A 125 26.49 -31.63 8.10
N GLN A 126 26.13 -32.85 7.68
CA GLN A 126 25.66 -33.11 6.32
C GLN A 126 24.40 -32.31 5.99
N GLU A 127 23.42 -32.26 6.91
CA GLU A 127 22.22 -31.44 6.76
C GLU A 127 22.53 -29.94 6.68
N MET A 128 23.45 -29.43 7.52
CA MET A 128 23.91 -28.05 7.46
C MET A 128 24.52 -27.70 6.10
N LEU A 129 25.42 -28.55 5.58
CA LEU A 129 26.08 -28.32 4.30
C LEU A 129 25.09 -28.41 3.13
N ASN A 130 24.15 -29.36 3.18
CA ASN A 130 23.08 -29.46 2.18
C ASN A 130 22.23 -28.19 2.14
N HIS A 131 21.83 -27.67 3.31
CA HIS A 131 21.08 -26.41 3.39
C HIS A 131 21.88 -25.21 2.84
N ALA A 132 23.16 -25.11 3.19
CA ALA A 132 24.03 -24.05 2.68
C ALA A 132 24.19 -24.15 1.14
N THR A 133 24.31 -25.37 0.61
CA THR A 133 24.40 -25.65 -0.83
C THR A 133 23.10 -25.33 -1.56
N MET A 134 21.95 -25.70 -1.00
CA MET A 134 20.63 -25.32 -1.53
C MET A 134 20.48 -23.80 -1.59
N LYS A 135 20.91 -23.07 -0.55
CA LYS A 135 20.89 -21.60 -0.55
C LYS A 135 21.80 -20.98 -1.60
N VAL A 136 22.96 -21.57 -1.88
CA VAL A 136 23.83 -21.13 -2.99
C VAL A 136 23.12 -21.31 -4.32
N MET A 137 22.45 -22.46 -4.51
CA MET A 137 21.70 -22.75 -5.73
C MET A 137 20.52 -21.79 -5.92
N GLU A 138 19.73 -21.55 -4.87
CA GLU A 138 18.63 -20.57 -4.89
C GLU A 138 19.15 -19.16 -5.22
N ALA A 139 20.25 -18.74 -4.60
CA ALA A 139 20.85 -17.43 -4.86
C ALA A 139 21.40 -17.32 -6.30
N ASP A 140 21.89 -18.41 -6.90
CA ASP A 140 22.34 -18.43 -8.28
C ASP A 140 21.17 -18.32 -9.27
N VAL A 141 20.05 -19.02 -9.01
CA VAL A 141 18.81 -18.86 -9.78
C VAL A 141 18.30 -17.42 -9.72
N GLN A 142 18.20 -16.84 -8.53
CA GLN A 142 17.79 -15.44 -8.37
C GLN A 142 18.74 -14.48 -9.08
N LYS A 143 20.05 -14.72 -9.03
CA LYS A 143 21.04 -13.91 -9.77
C LYS A 143 20.82 -14.01 -11.28
N ALA A 144 20.57 -15.21 -11.81
CA ALA A 144 20.31 -15.43 -13.24
C ALA A 144 19.04 -14.70 -13.70
N GLU A 145 17.93 -14.83 -12.95
CA GLU A 145 16.67 -14.14 -13.24
C GLU A 145 16.84 -12.62 -13.26
N ARG A 146 17.45 -12.04 -12.22
CA ARG A 146 17.71 -10.58 -12.16
C ARG A 146 18.67 -10.13 -13.26
N GLY A 147 19.60 -10.99 -13.66
CA GLY A 147 20.52 -10.73 -14.77
C GLY A 147 19.79 -10.60 -16.09
N ARG A 148 18.88 -11.54 -16.39
CA ARG A 148 18.05 -11.50 -17.60
C ARG A 148 17.14 -10.28 -17.61
N ASP A 149 16.47 -9.98 -16.50
CA ASP A 149 15.59 -8.80 -16.38
C ASP A 149 16.34 -7.47 -16.62
N HIS A 150 17.56 -7.35 -16.07
CA HIS A 150 18.41 -6.19 -16.30
C HIS A 150 18.84 -6.08 -17.78
N GLN A 151 19.23 -7.19 -18.41
CA GLN A 151 19.59 -7.22 -19.83
C GLN A 151 18.43 -6.76 -20.71
N LEU A 152 17.23 -7.28 -20.47
CA LEU A 152 16.03 -6.89 -21.20
C LEU A 152 15.78 -5.37 -21.10
N LYS A 153 15.76 -4.84 -19.87
CA LYS A 153 15.55 -3.40 -19.63
C LYS A 153 16.65 -2.52 -20.24
N ALA A 154 17.90 -3.00 -20.23
CA ALA A 154 19.01 -2.30 -20.85
C ALA A 154 18.88 -2.22 -22.38
N LEU A 155 18.36 -3.27 -23.02
CA LEU A 155 18.08 -3.28 -24.46
C LEU A 155 16.95 -2.29 -24.80
N VAL A 156 15.85 -2.31 -24.04
CA VAL A 156 14.74 -1.35 -24.18
C VAL A 156 15.25 0.09 -24.10
N TYR A 157 16.03 0.38 -23.07
CA TYR A 157 16.59 1.71 -22.84
C TYR A 157 17.50 2.13 -24.00
N LYS A 158 18.40 1.25 -24.45
CA LYS A 158 19.31 1.53 -25.57
C LYS A 158 18.55 1.85 -26.86
N GLU A 159 17.54 1.05 -27.21
CA GLU A 159 16.73 1.30 -28.41
C GLU A 159 15.94 2.61 -28.31
N THR A 160 15.39 2.89 -27.13
CA THR A 160 14.67 4.14 -26.87
C THR A 160 15.59 5.36 -27.02
N GLU A 161 16.82 5.29 -26.51
CA GLU A 161 17.83 6.34 -26.65
C GLU A 161 18.27 6.55 -28.10
N GLU A 162 18.43 5.48 -28.88
CA GLU A 162 18.74 5.57 -30.31
C GLU A 162 17.62 6.27 -31.08
N ASN A 163 16.37 5.91 -30.82
CA ASN A 163 15.20 6.56 -31.41
C ASN A 163 15.08 8.03 -30.98
N LEU A 164 15.39 8.33 -29.72
CA LEU A 164 15.41 9.69 -29.17
C LEU A 164 16.45 10.56 -29.86
N LYS A 165 17.66 10.03 -30.06
CA LYS A 165 18.73 10.71 -30.80
C LYS A 165 18.31 11.00 -32.25
N GLN A 166 17.68 10.04 -32.93
CA GLN A 166 17.17 10.25 -34.29
C GLN A 166 16.11 11.34 -34.35
N LEU A 167 15.18 11.39 -33.38
CA LEU A 167 14.18 12.45 -33.30
C LEU A 167 14.80 13.81 -32.96
N GLU A 168 15.81 13.84 -32.10
CA GLU A 168 16.53 15.07 -31.75
C GLU A 168 17.19 15.69 -32.98
N GLU A 169 17.88 14.88 -33.78
CA GLU A 169 18.51 15.32 -35.03
C GLU A 169 17.48 15.83 -36.05
N LYS A 170 16.36 15.11 -36.23
CA LYS A 170 15.30 15.48 -37.19
C LYS A 170 14.52 16.73 -36.79
N LEU A 171 14.28 16.93 -35.49
CA LEU A 171 13.36 17.94 -34.96
C LEU A 171 14.05 19.08 -34.20
N GLN A 172 15.38 19.15 -34.21
CA GLN A 172 16.20 20.09 -33.42
C GLN A 172 15.66 21.53 -33.40
N LYS A 173 15.32 22.09 -34.56
CA LYS A 173 14.81 23.46 -34.69
C LYS A 173 13.46 23.66 -33.98
N PHE A 174 12.60 22.66 -34.00
CA PHE A 174 11.29 22.71 -33.33
C PHE A 174 11.46 22.53 -31.82
N ILE A 175 12.32 21.59 -31.40
CA ILE A 175 12.65 21.35 -29.98
C ILE A 175 13.17 22.63 -29.31
N VAL A 176 14.15 23.29 -29.93
CA VAL A 176 14.72 24.54 -29.37
C VAL A 176 13.66 25.65 -29.26
N LYS A 177 12.79 25.77 -30.26
CA LYS A 177 11.72 26.79 -30.25
C LYS A 177 10.61 26.47 -29.27
N SER A 178 10.24 25.20 -29.11
CA SER A 178 9.15 24.76 -28.22
C SER A 178 9.57 24.60 -26.76
N ARG A 179 10.88 24.56 -26.47
CA ARG A 179 11.44 24.36 -25.12
C ARG A 179 10.76 25.23 -24.04
N PRO A 180 10.53 26.55 -24.21
CA PRO A 180 9.88 27.36 -23.18
C PRO A 180 8.48 26.86 -22.78
N TYR A 181 7.73 26.28 -23.72
CA TYR A 181 6.42 25.69 -23.42
C TYR A 181 6.54 24.40 -22.61
N PHE A 182 7.46 23.50 -22.97
CA PHE A 182 7.63 22.24 -22.25
C PHE A 182 8.25 22.44 -20.86
N ASP A 183 9.16 23.40 -20.70
CA ASP A 183 9.74 23.76 -19.40
C ASP A 183 8.66 24.34 -18.47
N GLU A 184 7.81 25.26 -18.96
CA GLU A 184 6.69 25.80 -18.18
C GLU A 184 5.65 24.71 -17.87
N LYS A 185 5.38 23.79 -18.81
CA LYS A 185 4.48 22.64 -18.59
C LYS A 185 4.97 21.76 -17.45
N VAL A 186 6.26 21.44 -17.41
CA VAL A 186 6.86 20.64 -16.33
C VAL A 186 6.74 21.37 -14.99
N LEU A 187 7.04 22.67 -14.95
CA LEU A 187 6.92 23.48 -13.74
C LEU A 187 5.48 23.52 -13.21
N CYS A 188 4.50 23.77 -14.09
CA CYS A 188 3.09 23.78 -13.74
C CYS A 188 2.64 22.41 -13.22
N GLN A 189 3.06 21.34 -13.89
CA GLN A 189 2.73 19.97 -13.50
C GLN A 189 3.30 19.62 -12.12
N ASP A 190 4.54 20.02 -11.82
CA ASP A 190 5.18 19.77 -10.53
C ASP A 190 4.47 20.52 -9.38
N GLN A 191 4.10 21.78 -9.61
CA GLN A 191 3.31 22.56 -8.64
C GLN A 191 1.94 21.92 -8.37
N LEU A 192 1.24 21.47 -9.42
CA LEU A 192 -0.04 20.77 -9.29
C LEU A 192 0.11 19.43 -8.57
N ASN A 193 1.16 18.65 -8.89
CA ASN A 193 1.44 17.37 -8.24
C ASN A 193 1.75 17.55 -6.75
N THR A 194 2.53 18.58 -6.40
CA THR A 194 2.86 18.93 -5.02
C THR A 194 1.59 19.27 -4.22
N GLN A 195 0.72 20.13 -4.76
CA GLN A 195 -0.54 20.45 -4.09
C GLN A 195 -1.48 19.24 -4.02
N LYS A 196 -1.53 18.40 -5.06
CA LYS A 196 -2.31 17.17 -5.04
C LYS A 196 -1.83 16.20 -3.95
N SER A 197 -0.52 16.03 -3.81
CA SER A 197 0.08 15.22 -2.74
C SER A 197 -0.25 15.77 -1.35
N ARG A 198 -0.21 17.10 -1.18
CA ARG A 198 -0.65 17.76 0.05
C ARG A 198 -2.12 17.48 0.36
N ILE A 199 -3.00 17.63 -0.62
CA ILE A 199 -4.45 17.34 -0.47
C ILE A 199 -4.66 15.89 -0.03
N GLU A 200 -3.97 14.92 -0.67
CA GLU A 200 -4.09 13.51 -0.28
C GLU A 200 -3.56 13.24 1.13
N THR A 201 -2.45 13.87 1.53
CA THR A 201 -1.93 13.77 2.89
C THR A 201 -2.95 14.28 3.92
N ILE A 202 -3.53 15.45 3.67
CA ILE A 202 -4.57 16.03 4.54
C ILE A 202 -5.80 15.13 4.60
N LYS A 203 -6.26 14.56 3.48
CA LYS A 203 -7.37 13.60 3.46
C LYS A 203 -7.08 12.38 4.34
N LEU A 204 -5.90 11.80 4.21
CA LEU A 204 -5.49 10.66 5.03
C LEU A 204 -5.47 11.03 6.51
N ASP A 205 -5.00 12.24 6.86
CA ASP A 205 -4.96 12.69 8.24
C ASP A 205 -6.35 13.02 8.80
N ILE A 206 -7.27 13.52 7.99
CA ILE A 206 -8.69 13.66 8.37
C ILE A 206 -9.27 12.28 8.70
N ILE A 207 -9.05 11.28 7.84
CA ILE A 207 -9.55 9.91 8.06
C ILE A 207 -8.96 9.34 9.35
N LYS A 208 -7.64 9.44 9.55
CA LYS A 208 -6.98 8.98 10.79
C LYS A 208 -7.54 9.68 12.03
N THR A 209 -7.73 11.00 11.97
CA THR A 209 -8.23 11.79 13.10
C THR A 209 -9.70 11.45 13.40
N LYS A 210 -10.53 11.25 12.38
CA LYS A 210 -11.93 10.79 12.54
C LYS A 210 -11.98 9.38 13.13
N ASN A 211 -11.12 8.47 12.70
CA ASN A 211 -11.01 7.14 13.31
C ASN A 211 -10.61 7.23 14.79
N PHE A 212 -9.67 8.11 15.13
CA PHE A 212 -9.26 8.37 16.50
C PHE A 212 -10.40 8.97 17.35
N TYR A 213 -11.18 9.89 16.79
CA TYR A 213 -12.39 10.44 17.42
C TYR A 213 -13.40 9.33 17.72
N SER A 214 -13.73 8.49 16.73
CA SER A 214 -14.63 7.35 16.92
C SER A 214 -14.10 6.34 17.95
N GLN A 215 -12.79 6.12 18.00
CA GLN A 215 -12.19 5.24 19.00
C GLN A 215 -12.30 5.82 20.42
N THR A 216 -12.09 7.14 20.57
CA THR A 216 -12.25 7.87 21.85
C THR A 216 -13.70 7.78 22.35
N LEU A 217 -14.68 7.94 21.45
CA LEU A 217 -16.10 7.74 21.78
C LEU A 217 -16.40 6.32 22.28
N LYS A 218 -15.86 5.29 21.61
CA LYS A 218 -16.00 3.89 22.07
C LYS A 218 -15.34 3.65 23.42
N ASN A 219 -14.23 4.34 23.72
CA ASN A 219 -13.58 4.23 25.02
C ASN A 219 -14.43 4.88 26.12
N LEU A 220 -15.03 6.04 25.85
CA LEU A 220 -15.99 6.68 26.76
C LEU A 220 -17.19 5.77 27.04
N GLU A 221 -17.74 5.14 26.01
CA GLU A 221 -18.82 4.16 26.14
C GLU A 221 -18.41 2.98 27.03
N LYS A 222 -17.20 2.42 26.84
CA LYS A 222 -16.66 1.35 27.69
C LYS A 222 -16.51 1.78 29.15
N ILE A 223 -15.91 2.95 29.40
CA ILE A 223 -15.75 3.48 30.76
C ILE A 223 -17.12 3.69 31.41
N SER A 224 -18.08 4.25 30.67
CA SER A 224 -19.46 4.43 31.14
C SER A 224 -20.09 3.09 31.53
N ASN A 225 -20.00 2.08 30.65
CA ASN A 225 -20.52 0.73 30.92
C ASN A 225 -19.85 0.07 32.14
N GLU A 226 -18.53 0.22 32.31
CA GLU A 226 -17.81 -0.29 33.49
C GLU A 226 -18.29 0.37 34.80
N ILE A 227 -18.50 1.68 34.79
CA ILE A 227 -19.01 2.41 35.96
C ILE A 227 -20.43 1.95 36.29
N HIS A 228 -21.29 1.79 35.27
CA HIS A 228 -22.64 1.27 35.46
C HIS A 228 -22.65 -0.17 36.03
N LEU A 229 -21.82 -1.07 35.49
CA LEU A 229 -21.69 -2.44 35.99
C LEU A 229 -21.19 -2.48 37.45
N LYS A 230 -20.20 -1.65 37.81
CA LYS A 230 -19.71 -1.55 39.21
C LYS A 230 -20.80 -1.05 40.15
N ARG A 231 -21.62 -0.08 39.73
CA ARG A 231 -22.75 0.42 40.53
C ARG A 231 -23.83 -0.66 40.71
N GLN A 232 -24.16 -1.40 39.66
CA GLN A 232 -25.12 -2.52 39.74
C GLN A 232 -24.60 -3.66 40.64
N GLY A 233 -23.32 -4.03 40.52
CA GLY A 233 -22.71 -5.05 41.38
C GLY A 233 -22.68 -4.66 42.86
N LYS A 234 -22.35 -3.39 43.18
CA LYS A 234 -22.41 -2.86 44.56
C LYS A 234 -23.83 -2.81 45.12
N GLN A 235 -24.84 -2.55 44.29
CA GLN A 235 -26.24 -2.60 44.71
C GLN A 235 -26.66 -4.05 45.04
N CYS A 236 -26.29 -5.04 44.23
CA CYS A 236 -26.52 -6.44 44.57
C CYS A 236 -25.74 -6.93 45.80
N GLU A 237 -24.48 -6.52 46.01
CA GLU A 237 -23.73 -6.85 47.24
C GLU A 237 -24.34 -6.21 48.49
N ASN A 238 -24.78 -4.95 48.41
CA ASN A 238 -25.48 -4.30 49.51
C ASN A 238 -26.83 -4.98 49.81
N GLU A 239 -27.58 -5.40 48.80
CA GLU A 239 -28.82 -6.17 49.01
C GLU A 239 -28.56 -7.55 49.65
N LEU A 240 -27.47 -8.23 49.29
CA LEU A 240 -27.08 -9.52 49.89
C LEU A 240 -26.59 -9.40 51.34
N LEU A 241 -25.96 -8.27 51.71
CA LEU A 241 -25.49 -8.01 53.07
C LEU A 241 -26.58 -7.43 53.99
N THR A 242 -27.64 -6.83 53.43
CA THR A 242 -28.71 -6.17 54.20
C THR A 242 -29.97 -7.04 54.36
N ARG A 243 -30.03 -8.22 53.72
CA ARG A 243 -31.17 -9.13 53.92
C ARG A 243 -31.02 -9.89 55.25
N PRO A 244 -32.01 -9.86 56.17
CA PRO A 244 -32.02 -10.73 57.34
C PRO A 244 -31.85 -12.18 56.89
N ARG A 245 -30.88 -12.91 57.46
CA ARG A 245 -30.78 -14.37 57.25
C ARG A 245 -32.05 -15.00 57.82
N GLU A 246 -32.93 -15.44 56.93
CA GLU A 246 -34.11 -16.19 57.32
C GLU A 246 -33.71 -17.63 57.71
N PRO A 247 -34.40 -18.22 58.72
CA PRO A 247 -34.14 -19.58 59.18
C PRO A 247 -34.24 -20.61 58.05
N GLY A 248 -33.25 -21.50 58.00
CA GLY A 248 -33.18 -22.55 56.98
C GLY A 248 -34.39 -23.47 56.99
N VAL A 249 -34.92 -23.74 55.80
CA VAL A 249 -35.88 -24.82 55.55
C VAL A 249 -35.54 -25.47 54.22
N GLY A 250 -35.41 -26.80 54.27
CA GLY A 250 -34.96 -27.64 53.17
C GLY A 250 -36.07 -27.97 52.16
N ALA A 251 -35.60 -28.47 51.03
CA ALA A 251 -36.18 -29.49 50.18
C ALA A 251 -37.71 -29.50 50.03
N GLU A 252 -38.20 -29.02 48.90
CA GLU A 252 -39.04 -29.84 48.03
C GLU A 252 -39.02 -29.35 46.58
N LEU A 253 -38.70 -30.31 45.73
CA LEU A 253 -38.75 -30.28 44.27
C LEU A 253 -40.20 -30.39 43.77
N ASN A 254 -40.37 -30.00 42.50
CA ASN A 254 -41.52 -30.18 41.61
C ASN A 254 -42.58 -29.07 41.72
N HIS A 255 -43.23 -28.57 40.67
CA HIS A 255 -43.55 -28.96 39.29
C HIS A 255 -43.86 -27.62 38.56
N SER A 256 -43.96 -27.41 37.25
CA SER A 256 -44.43 -28.22 36.13
C SER A 256 -44.33 -27.38 34.85
N TYR A 257 -43.87 -28.03 33.77
CA TYR A 257 -44.27 -27.94 32.37
C TYR A 257 -45.35 -26.92 31.95
N GLU A 258 -45.11 -26.24 30.82
CA GLU A 258 -45.94 -26.36 29.61
C GLU A 258 -45.17 -25.80 28.40
N GLU A 259 -44.67 -26.71 27.55
CA GLU A 259 -44.06 -26.38 26.27
C GLU A 259 -44.63 -27.34 25.21
N THR A 260 -45.38 -26.83 24.23
CA THR A 260 -45.69 -27.57 23.00
C THR A 260 -46.03 -26.65 21.84
N SER A 261 -45.14 -26.57 20.84
CA SER A 261 -45.45 -26.91 19.43
C SER A 261 -44.30 -26.60 18.46
N LEU A 262 -43.47 -27.62 18.27
CA LEU A 262 -42.99 -28.21 17.00
C LEU A 262 -43.08 -27.37 15.71
N GLN A 263 -41.92 -27.17 15.06
CA GLN A 263 -41.73 -27.42 13.61
C GLN A 263 -40.27 -27.82 13.25
N LYS A 264 -40.04 -29.13 13.32
CA LYS A 264 -39.29 -30.05 12.43
C LYS A 264 -38.11 -29.54 11.54
N SER A 265 -36.91 -30.01 11.92
CA SER A 265 -35.88 -30.74 11.13
C SER A 265 -35.15 -30.06 9.97
N ARG A 266 -33.82 -29.93 10.13
CA ARG A 266 -32.82 -30.64 9.31
C ARG A 266 -31.44 -30.61 9.98
N ASN A 267 -30.97 -31.81 10.34
CA ASN A 267 -29.64 -32.08 10.89
C ASN A 267 -28.56 -31.75 9.84
N SER A 268 -27.51 -31.01 10.23
CA SER A 268 -26.25 -31.01 9.51
C SER A 268 -25.14 -31.42 10.47
N SER A 269 -24.55 -32.56 10.13
CA SER A 269 -23.46 -33.23 10.84
C SER A 269 -22.21 -32.35 10.84
N LEU A 270 -21.51 -32.32 11.98
CA LEU A 270 -20.12 -31.86 12.10
C LEU A 270 -19.24 -32.63 11.09
N PRO A 271 -18.26 -31.99 10.42
CA PRO A 271 -17.34 -32.69 9.54
C PRO A 271 -16.26 -33.43 10.34
N ASP A 272 -16.12 -34.69 9.97
CA ASP A 272 -15.14 -35.66 10.47
C ASP A 272 -13.75 -35.39 9.87
N ILE A 273 -12.73 -35.28 10.72
CA ILE A 273 -11.36 -34.82 10.36
C ILE A 273 -10.50 -35.98 9.78
N THR A 274 -11.08 -37.18 9.63
CA THR A 274 -10.37 -38.42 9.32
C THR A 274 -10.31 -38.81 7.84
N ALA A 275 -10.69 -37.94 6.89
CA ALA A 275 -10.79 -38.28 5.46
C ALA A 275 -9.93 -37.43 4.48
N GLU A 276 -9.01 -36.58 4.95
CA GLU A 276 -8.17 -35.73 4.08
C GLU A 276 -6.66 -36.04 4.16
N LEU A 277 -6.28 -37.24 4.65
CA LEU A 277 -4.88 -37.68 4.76
C LEU A 277 -4.48 -38.84 3.83
N ASP A 278 -5.33 -39.22 2.87
CA ASP A 278 -5.09 -40.37 1.98
C ASP A 278 -4.99 -40.00 0.49
N ARG A 279 -4.47 -38.80 0.20
CA ARG A 279 -4.08 -38.39 -1.16
C ARG A 279 -2.61 -38.03 -1.25
N CYS A 280 -1.78 -38.83 -0.60
CA CYS A 280 -0.41 -39.06 -1.03
C CYS A 280 -0.31 -40.50 -1.52
N GLU A 281 0.53 -40.73 -2.53
CA GLU A 281 1.05 -42.02 -3.05
C GLU A 281 0.41 -42.46 -4.39
N ILE A 282 1.11 -42.71 -5.53
CA ILE A 282 2.54 -42.83 -5.89
C ILE A 282 2.65 -42.64 -7.42
N CYS A 283 3.70 -41.98 -7.92
CA CYS A 283 4.43 -42.47 -9.10
C CYS A 283 5.89 -42.03 -9.06
N SER A 284 6.71 -42.93 -8.50
CA SER A 284 7.87 -43.54 -9.16
C SER A 284 9.00 -42.64 -9.68
N VAL A 285 10.09 -42.67 -8.91
CA VAL A 285 11.49 -42.88 -9.34
C VAL A 285 11.75 -42.94 -10.85
N ALA A 286 12.51 -41.96 -11.35
CA ALA A 286 13.46 -42.14 -12.43
C ALA A 286 14.68 -41.23 -12.20
N THR A 287 15.81 -41.89 -11.92
CA THR A 287 17.15 -41.32 -11.83
C THR A 287 17.68 -40.95 -13.22
N THR A 288 18.54 -39.92 -13.27
CA THR A 288 19.46 -39.51 -14.34
C THR A 288 18.87 -38.82 -15.58
N SER A 289 19.08 -37.50 -15.67
CA SER A 289 19.91 -36.90 -16.73
C SER A 289 20.20 -35.44 -16.41
N SER A 290 21.41 -35.22 -15.90
CA SER A 290 22.11 -33.94 -16.01
C SER A 290 22.39 -33.69 -17.49
N ALA A 291 21.53 -32.89 -18.12
CA ALA A 291 21.88 -32.19 -19.34
C ALA A 291 21.45 -30.75 -19.10
N VAL A 292 22.42 -29.92 -18.70
CA VAL A 292 22.29 -28.47 -18.73
C VAL A 292 22.11 -28.15 -20.21
N SER A 293 20.85 -28.01 -20.65
CA SER A 293 20.55 -27.48 -21.97
C SER A 293 21.09 -26.06 -21.93
N GLU A 294 22.24 -25.84 -22.57
CA GLU A 294 22.65 -24.56 -23.10
C GLU A 294 21.55 -24.14 -24.09
N LYS A 295 20.40 -23.72 -23.58
CA LYS A 295 19.38 -23.04 -24.36
C LYS A 295 20.04 -21.73 -24.74
N ASP A 296 20.41 -21.63 -26.01
CA ASP A 296 21.11 -20.50 -26.60
C ASP A 296 20.50 -19.19 -26.08
N PHE A 297 21.23 -18.52 -25.18
CA PHE A 297 20.81 -17.27 -24.54
C PHE A 297 20.42 -16.19 -25.56
N THR A 298 20.89 -16.31 -26.80
CA THR A 298 20.63 -15.41 -27.93
C THR A 298 19.22 -15.52 -28.51
N GLU A 299 18.55 -16.68 -28.47
CA GLU A 299 17.20 -16.82 -29.05
C GLU A 299 16.14 -16.16 -28.17
N ASN A 300 16.27 -16.30 -26.84
CA ASN A 300 15.34 -15.69 -25.88
C ASN A 300 15.45 -14.16 -25.84
N ILE A 301 16.66 -13.63 -26.03
CA ILE A 301 16.91 -12.18 -26.12
C ILE A 301 16.25 -11.56 -27.37
N GLN A 302 16.17 -12.30 -28.47
CA GLN A 302 15.60 -11.81 -29.73
C GLN A 302 14.07 -11.72 -29.66
N GLU A 303 13.41 -12.73 -29.09
CA GLU A 303 11.96 -12.71 -28.84
C GLU A 303 11.57 -11.62 -27.82
N ASP A 304 12.33 -11.52 -26.71
CA ASP A 304 12.13 -10.48 -25.69
C ASP A 304 12.34 -9.06 -26.27
N LEU A 305 13.28 -8.89 -27.22
CA LEU A 305 13.54 -7.62 -27.91
C LEU A 305 12.40 -7.24 -28.87
N GLU A 306 11.79 -8.21 -29.56
CA GLU A 306 10.65 -7.98 -30.44
C GLU A 306 9.36 -7.65 -29.67
N GLU A 307 9.15 -8.26 -28.51
CA GLU A 307 8.05 -7.90 -27.59
C GLU A 307 8.20 -6.47 -27.08
N VAL A 308 9.41 -6.08 -26.68
CA VAL A 308 9.72 -4.71 -26.25
C VAL A 308 9.52 -3.70 -27.39
N LYS A 309 9.97 -4.02 -28.61
CA LYS A 309 9.73 -3.20 -29.80
C LYS A 309 8.25 -3.01 -30.08
N ALA A 310 7.44 -4.03 -29.88
CA ALA A 310 5.99 -3.97 -30.00
C ALA A 310 5.36 -3.10 -28.90
N ILE A 311 5.84 -3.17 -27.66
CA ILE A 311 5.40 -2.30 -26.55
C ILE A 311 5.76 -0.83 -26.84
N LEU A 312 6.98 -0.55 -27.29
CA LEU A 312 7.41 0.80 -27.67
C LEU A 312 6.56 1.34 -28.83
N SER A 313 6.33 0.53 -29.86
CA SER A 313 5.55 0.92 -31.05
C SER A 313 4.06 1.17 -30.74
N SER A 314 3.46 0.35 -29.86
CA SER A 314 2.05 0.49 -29.47
C SER A 314 1.79 1.69 -28.55
N MET A 315 2.77 2.11 -27.74
CA MET A 315 2.64 3.25 -26.84
C MET A 315 2.83 4.62 -27.52
N THR A 316 3.49 4.67 -28.67
CA THR A 316 3.67 5.90 -29.46
C THR A 316 2.44 6.33 -30.28
N VAL A 317 1.40 5.49 -30.38
CA VAL A 317 0.19 5.81 -31.14
C VAL A 317 -0.89 6.35 -30.21
N ARG A 318 -0.90 7.67 -30.00
CA ARG A 318 -2.08 8.35 -29.44
C ARG A 318 -3.15 8.43 -30.54
N PRO A 319 -4.44 8.13 -30.26
CA PRO A 319 -5.48 8.20 -31.29
C PRO A 319 -5.61 9.63 -31.82
N GLU A 320 -5.34 9.81 -33.11
CA GLU A 320 -5.76 10.97 -33.89
C GLU A 320 -7.29 10.97 -33.87
N ASN A 321 -7.91 11.75 -32.96
CA ASN A 321 -9.26 12.33 -33.07
C ASN A 321 -9.67 12.92 -31.71
N ALA A 322 -9.34 14.19 -31.47
CA ALA A 322 -9.94 14.97 -30.39
C ALA A 322 -10.00 16.46 -30.76
N GLU A 323 -10.73 16.78 -31.84
CA GLU A 323 -11.15 18.15 -32.17
C GLU A 323 -12.29 18.64 -31.24
N GLY A 324 -12.17 18.40 -29.93
CA GLY A 324 -13.15 18.79 -28.92
C GLY A 324 -12.70 20.01 -28.14
N GLN A 325 -13.38 21.15 -28.36
CA GLN A 325 -13.45 22.38 -27.54
C GLN A 325 -12.20 22.73 -26.71
N ASN A 326 -11.51 23.79 -27.15
CA ASN A 326 -10.25 24.41 -26.69
C ASN A 326 -9.94 24.54 -25.17
N GLU A 327 -10.85 24.20 -24.25
CA GLU A 327 -10.59 24.19 -22.80
C GLU A 327 -10.20 22.80 -22.28
N ASP A 328 -10.83 21.74 -22.80
CA ASP A 328 -10.61 20.36 -22.34
C ASP A 328 -9.25 19.80 -22.78
N ILE A 329 -8.69 20.34 -23.86
CA ILE A 329 -7.38 19.93 -24.40
C ILE A 329 -6.26 20.23 -23.39
N TYR A 330 -6.26 21.40 -22.76
CA TYR A 330 -5.19 21.80 -21.82
C TYR A 330 -5.32 21.13 -20.46
N ILE A 331 -6.54 20.89 -20.00
CA ILE A 331 -6.81 20.09 -18.79
C ILE A 331 -6.39 18.62 -19.02
N SER A 332 -6.44 18.14 -20.27
CA SER A 332 -5.96 16.81 -20.66
C SER A 332 -4.43 16.73 -20.84
N GLU A 333 -3.75 17.86 -21.09
CA GLU A 333 -2.29 17.90 -21.23
C GLU A 333 -1.56 17.95 -19.89
N LEU A 334 -2.19 18.51 -18.87
CA LEU A 334 -1.77 18.39 -17.49
C LEU A 334 -2.35 17.08 -16.95
N HIS A 335 -1.56 16.24 -16.30
CA HIS A 335 -2.00 14.99 -15.70
C HIS A 335 -2.83 15.25 -14.42
N VAL A 336 -3.91 16.00 -14.57
CA VAL A 336 -4.93 16.25 -13.56
C VAL A 336 -5.85 15.03 -13.57
N GLY A 337 -5.32 13.86 -13.15
CA GLY A 337 -6.13 12.65 -13.02
C GLY A 337 -7.42 12.94 -12.25
N LYS A 338 -8.52 12.24 -12.58
CA LYS A 338 -9.89 12.47 -12.06
C LYS A 338 -9.86 12.99 -10.62
N ILE A 339 -10.16 14.28 -10.45
CA ILE A 339 -10.49 14.83 -9.14
C ILE A 339 -11.74 14.06 -8.74
N HIS A 340 -11.59 13.06 -7.87
CA HIS A 340 -12.75 12.42 -7.29
C HIS A 340 -13.56 13.54 -6.67
N SER A 341 -14.83 13.59 -7.09
CA SER A 341 -15.87 14.41 -6.49
C SER A 341 -15.66 14.45 -4.98
N PRO A 342 -15.86 15.59 -4.31
CA PRO A 342 -15.79 15.62 -2.85
C PRO A 342 -16.55 14.40 -2.38
N LEU A 343 -15.89 13.53 -1.61
CA LEU A 343 -16.58 12.50 -0.87
C LEU A 343 -17.81 13.23 -0.33
N LYS A 344 -19.01 12.74 -0.68
CA LYS A 344 -20.18 13.02 0.11
C LYS A 344 -19.87 12.40 1.46
N LEU A 345 -18.99 13.05 2.22
CA LEU A 345 -18.93 13.03 3.65
C LEU A 345 -20.36 13.37 3.98
N VAL A 346 -21.10 12.32 4.34
CA VAL A 346 -22.33 12.44 5.10
C VAL A 346 -22.05 13.59 6.04
N LYS A 347 -22.79 14.69 5.87
CA LYS A 347 -22.86 15.74 6.86
C LYS A 347 -23.41 15.03 8.10
N THR A 348 -22.54 14.38 8.86
CA THR A 348 -22.70 14.34 10.30
C THR A 348 -22.62 15.80 10.66
N GLU A 349 -23.78 16.42 10.81
CA GLU A 349 -23.92 17.72 11.44
C GLU A 349 -22.99 17.70 12.66
N VAL A 350 -21.83 18.35 12.53
CA VAL A 350 -21.02 18.68 13.67
C VAL A 350 -21.94 19.60 14.46
N PHE A 351 -22.48 19.06 15.56
CA PHE A 351 -23.31 19.75 16.52
C PHE A 351 -22.68 21.13 16.75
N LYS A 352 -23.30 22.16 16.18
CA LYS A 352 -22.92 23.55 16.46
C LYS A 352 -23.18 23.76 17.93
N GLY A 353 -22.11 23.86 18.71
CA GLY A 353 -22.15 24.40 20.06
C GLY A 353 -22.79 23.46 21.06
N SER A 354 -21.99 22.56 21.63
CA SER A 354 -21.93 22.46 23.08
C SER A 354 -20.55 21.96 23.44
N ARG A 355 -19.73 22.86 24.02
CA ARG A 355 -18.70 22.41 24.94
C ARG A 355 -19.38 21.46 25.90
N ALA A 356 -18.88 20.23 26.03
CA ALA A 356 -19.20 19.41 27.17
C ALA A 356 -18.53 20.07 28.39
N SER A 357 -19.21 21.08 28.94
CA SER A 357 -18.86 21.62 30.24
C SER A 357 -19.39 20.67 31.29
N LEU A 358 -18.53 20.34 32.24
CA LEU A 358 -18.91 19.69 33.48
C LEU A 358 -19.72 20.69 34.29
N ASN A 359 -21.01 20.42 34.43
CA ASN A 359 -21.82 20.86 35.55
C ASN A 359 -22.42 19.62 36.20
#